data_AF-A0A8H4WJC6-F1
#
_entry.id   AF-A0A8H4WJC6-F1
#
_cell.length_a   1.000
_cell.length_b   1.000
_cell.length_c   1.000
_cell.angle_alpha   90.00
_cell.angle_beta   90.00
_cell.angle_gamma   90.00
#
_symmetry.space_group_name_H-M   'P 1'
#
loop_
_entity.id
_entity.type
_entity.pdbx_description
1 polymer ?
#
loop_
_entity_poly.entity_id
_entity_poly.type
_entity_poly.pdbx_seq_one_letter_code
_entity_poly.pdbx_strand_id
1 'polypeptide(L)'
;MESNIHGSRNDDFTCGQCCEPGHMTRQCPNESVPLRQRDSNAGDAYGNYGDENGGGYGGNAGGGDRACYNCGQEGHSKAECPEPRKMGACFNCGEEGHSKSECPKPRVFKGTCRICEKEGHPAVDCPERPPDVCKNCQAEGHKTMECKENRKFDLNRVADMLPHEGWAAMKKASDERDLDDFREALKIYSKAVPHATWADIERKMREDDFNIYIIAMDAEVDDVMSLIDLQGVLDREFVVGFFFSPKASRGHLRERWPANAEENLERMNNAGILYERKVPKCLNCGELGHISRSCKEERTENERVEIKCSNCDGVGHRVRDCRQQRKNKHACRNCGSMEHIASDCTEPRSAGDVECRKCNETGHFAKDCPNVADRGPRTCRNCGSEDHIARDCDQPRNLSTVTCRNCEKTGHYSRDCDQPKDWSKVQCKNCGEMGHTVVRCRQPPKDEEPQDEPAFSPGSPAREEPDLLGPEANEEPFEFKRHGDNEDLW
;
A
#
# COMPACT_ATOMS: atom_id res chain seq x y z
N MET A 1 26.15 -37.05 20.06
CA MET A 1 27.44 -36.34 19.96
C MET A 1 27.27 -35.34 18.84
N GLU A 2 27.06 -34.10 19.23
CA GLU A 2 26.68 -32.98 18.37
C GLU A 2 27.89 -32.52 17.54
N SER A 3 27.68 -32.32 16.24
CA SER A 3 28.65 -31.68 15.36
C SER A 3 28.15 -30.29 15.01
N ASN A 4 28.56 -29.29 15.81
CA ASN A 4 28.42 -27.88 15.48
C ASN A 4 29.57 -27.47 14.54
N ILE A 5 29.23 -27.20 13.27
CA ILE A 5 30.12 -26.59 12.29
C ILE A 5 29.53 -25.21 11.98
N HIS A 6 29.99 -24.19 12.71
CA HIS A 6 29.94 -22.81 12.23
C HIS A 6 31.37 -22.28 12.18
N GLY A 7 31.97 -22.42 11.00
CA GLY A 7 33.23 -21.78 10.66
C GLY A 7 33.06 -20.28 10.45
N SER A 8 33.94 -19.52 11.12
CA SER A 8 34.64 -18.32 10.66
C SER A 8 33.83 -17.31 9.82
N ARG A 9 33.40 -16.22 10.48
CA ARG A 9 33.44 -14.87 9.91
C ARG A 9 34.37 -14.04 10.79
N ASN A 10 35.47 -13.57 10.19
CA ASN A 10 36.35 -12.57 10.77
C ASN A 10 35.65 -11.22 10.64
N ASP A 11 35.11 -10.71 11.74
CA ASP A 11 34.61 -9.35 11.84
C ASP A 11 35.71 -8.49 12.51
N ASP A 12 36.51 -7.80 11.69
CA ASP A 12 37.45 -6.76 12.16
C ASP A 12 36.65 -5.55 12.68
N PHE A 13 36.20 -5.63 13.93
CA PHE A 13 35.40 -4.60 14.57
C PHE A 13 36.32 -3.52 15.16
N THR A 14 36.30 -2.32 14.58
CA THR A 14 37.03 -1.14 15.08
C THR A 14 36.13 -0.22 15.89
N CYS A 15 36.61 0.22 17.05
CA CYS A 15 35.90 1.14 17.95
C CYS A 15 35.64 2.48 17.26
N GLY A 16 34.38 2.94 17.17
CA GLY A 16 34.03 4.18 16.47
C GLY A 16 34.49 5.48 17.17
N GLN A 17 35.11 5.39 18.35
CA GLN A 17 35.58 6.55 19.13
C GLN A 17 37.11 6.68 19.16
N CYS A 18 37.86 5.57 19.16
CA CYS A 18 39.34 5.58 19.08
C CYS A 18 39.91 4.89 17.84
N CYS A 19 39.06 4.31 16.99
CA CYS A 19 39.40 3.57 15.76
C CYS A 19 40.33 2.36 15.95
N GLU A 20 40.55 1.91 17.19
CA GLU A 20 41.32 0.71 17.51
C GLU A 20 40.47 -0.56 17.31
N PRO A 21 41.03 -1.63 16.73
CA PRO A 21 40.33 -2.91 16.57
C PRO A 21 40.18 -3.67 17.90
N GLY A 22 39.15 -4.51 17.99
CA GLY A 22 39.00 -5.49 19.08
C GLY A 22 38.05 -5.08 20.22
N HIS A 23 37.38 -3.92 20.15
CA HIS A 23 36.32 -3.55 21.09
C HIS A 23 35.27 -2.60 20.48
N MET A 24 34.06 -2.60 21.03
CA MET A 24 32.98 -1.69 20.62
C MET A 24 33.10 -0.32 21.30
N THR A 25 32.52 0.73 20.72
CA THR A 25 32.53 2.11 21.26
C THR A 25 32.06 2.21 22.72
N ARG A 26 31.14 1.34 23.16
CA ARG A 26 30.63 1.31 24.54
C ARG A 26 31.57 0.63 25.55
N GLN A 27 32.64 0.01 25.07
CA GLN A 27 33.63 -0.74 25.85
C GLN A 27 35.03 -0.13 25.68
N CYS A 28 35.11 1.14 25.24
CA CYS A 28 36.37 1.84 25.04
C CYS A 28 37.04 2.10 26.40
N PRO A 29 38.27 1.58 26.64
CA PRO A 29 38.98 1.75 27.90
C PRO A 29 39.51 3.18 28.12
N ASN A 30 39.39 4.07 27.12
CA ASN A 30 39.84 5.45 27.19
C ASN A 30 38.70 6.35 27.72
N GLU A 31 38.52 6.40 29.03
CA GLU A 31 37.69 7.40 29.69
C GLU A 31 38.44 8.74 29.74
N SER A 32 38.16 9.65 28.79
CA SER A 32 38.07 11.12 28.94
C SER A 32 38.51 11.89 27.68
N VAL A 33 37.53 12.22 26.82
CA VAL A 33 37.54 13.49 26.05
C VAL A 33 36.09 13.99 26.02
N PRO A 34 35.80 15.27 26.35
CA PRO A 34 34.44 15.79 26.36
C PRO A 34 33.81 15.68 24.96
N LEU A 35 32.51 15.38 24.92
CA LEU A 35 31.69 15.53 23.72
C LEU A 35 31.99 16.91 23.11
N ARG A 36 32.38 16.95 21.82
CA ARG A 36 32.44 18.21 21.07
C ARG A 36 31.12 18.94 21.28
N GLN A 37 31.18 20.18 21.78
CA GLN A 37 30.04 21.08 21.75
C GLN A 37 29.53 21.12 20.32
N ARG A 38 28.30 20.63 20.13
CA ARG A 38 27.53 20.92 18.94
C ARG A 38 27.43 22.44 18.92
N ASP A 39 28.10 23.07 17.97
CA ASP A 39 27.89 24.49 17.70
C ASP A 39 26.40 24.66 17.37
N SER A 40 25.65 25.13 18.37
CA SER A 40 24.26 25.54 18.25
C SER A 40 24.21 26.84 17.46
N ASN A 41 24.46 26.76 16.16
CA ASN A 41 24.16 27.85 15.24
C ASN A 41 23.85 27.32 13.82
N ALA A 42 22.92 26.38 13.74
CA ALA A 42 22.18 26.09 12.51
C ALA A 42 20.70 26.02 12.91
N GLY A 43 19.99 27.10 12.61
CA GLY A 43 18.62 27.34 13.02
C GLY A 43 17.66 26.28 12.50
N ASP A 44 17.00 25.62 13.43
CA ASP A 44 15.74 24.94 13.25
C ASP A 44 14.63 25.97 13.03
N ALA A 45 14.01 25.95 11.85
CA ALA A 45 12.65 26.44 11.65
C ALA A 45 11.99 25.66 10.52
N TYR A 46 11.59 24.42 10.84
CA TYR A 46 10.34 23.73 10.49
C TYR A 46 10.58 22.22 10.38
N GLY A 47 10.41 21.55 11.53
CA GLY A 47 10.06 20.13 11.60
C GLY A 47 8.81 19.88 10.77
N ASN A 48 8.84 18.83 9.95
CA ASN A 48 8.51 17.47 10.39
C ASN A 48 7.02 17.38 10.74
N TYR A 49 6.20 17.16 9.72
CA TYR A 49 4.88 16.56 9.88
C TYR A 49 4.96 15.06 9.54
N GLY A 50 6.05 14.41 9.95
CA GLY A 50 6.07 12.98 10.22
C GLY A 50 5.38 12.71 11.55
N ASP A 51 4.13 12.25 11.45
CA ASP A 51 3.61 11.13 12.23
C ASP A 51 4.15 10.92 13.67
N GLU A 52 3.84 11.82 14.60
CA GLU A 52 3.90 11.55 16.04
C GLU A 52 2.54 11.82 16.72
N ASN A 53 1.46 11.37 16.09
CA ASN A 53 0.29 10.88 16.82
C ASN A 53 -0.12 9.46 16.37
N GLY A 54 0.86 8.66 15.94
CA GLY A 54 0.83 7.23 16.20
C GLY A 54 0.97 7.03 17.70
N GLY A 55 -0.06 6.48 18.34
CA GLY A 55 0.04 5.96 19.70
C GLY A 55 1.16 4.92 19.76
N GLY A 56 2.35 5.37 20.14
CA GLY A 56 3.48 4.51 20.44
C GLY A 56 3.14 3.70 21.68
N TYR A 57 2.64 2.49 21.45
CA TYR A 57 2.85 1.38 22.37
C TYR A 57 4.35 1.31 22.59
N GLY A 58 4.80 1.86 23.71
CA GLY A 58 6.20 1.88 24.12
C GLY A 58 6.71 0.45 24.31
N GLY A 59 7.21 -0.13 23.23
CA GLY A 59 8.07 -1.29 23.26
C GLY A 59 9.42 -0.88 23.84
N ASN A 60 9.71 -1.41 25.02
CA ASN A 60 10.99 -1.34 25.74
C ASN A 60 12.22 -1.30 24.84
N ALA A 61 13.01 -0.24 24.97
CA ALA A 61 14.48 -0.29 24.92
C ALA A 61 15.06 1.04 25.43
N GLY A 62 15.38 1.13 26.71
CA GLY A 62 16.09 2.28 27.28
C GLY A 62 15.77 2.52 28.75
N GLY A 63 16.13 1.56 29.61
CA GLY A 63 16.17 1.80 31.06
C GLY A 63 17.16 2.91 31.36
N GLY A 64 16.63 4.05 31.79
CA GLY A 64 17.41 5.17 32.28
C GLY A 64 16.58 5.89 33.33
N ASP A 65 16.86 5.58 34.60
CA ASP A 65 16.80 6.45 35.78
C ASP A 65 15.78 7.59 35.74
N ARG A 66 14.52 7.31 35.45
CA ARG A 66 13.47 8.33 35.44
C ARG A 66 12.49 8.07 36.57
N ALA A 67 12.49 8.98 37.53
CA ALA A 67 11.52 9.07 38.61
C ALA A 67 10.08 8.96 38.09
N CYS A 68 9.24 8.21 38.80
CA CYS A 68 7.83 8.02 38.49
C CYS A 68 7.11 9.39 38.43
N TYR A 69 6.47 9.70 37.30
CA TYR A 69 5.74 10.96 37.10
C TYR A 69 4.52 11.17 38.02
N ASN A 70 4.17 10.20 38.88
CA ASN A 70 3.11 10.33 39.88
C ASN A 70 3.67 10.65 41.28
N CYS A 71 4.69 9.90 41.75
CA CYS A 71 5.22 10.04 43.12
C CYS A 71 6.69 10.50 43.20
N GLY A 72 7.38 10.66 42.07
CA GLY A 72 8.78 11.08 41.99
C GLY A 72 9.79 10.00 42.41
N GLN A 73 9.36 8.80 42.76
CA GLN A 73 10.27 7.71 43.15
C GLN A 73 10.75 6.92 41.93
N GLU A 74 12.01 6.51 41.95
CA GLU A 74 12.62 5.69 40.90
C GLU A 74 12.25 4.20 41.07
N GLY A 75 12.46 3.40 40.02
CA GLY A 75 12.24 1.95 40.05
C GLY A 75 10.83 1.48 39.67
N HIS A 76 9.90 2.36 39.32
CA HIS A 76 8.59 1.99 38.77
C HIS A 76 8.02 3.04 37.80
N SER A 77 7.15 2.61 36.89
CA SER A 77 6.47 3.49 35.93
C SER A 77 5.19 4.11 36.50
N LYS A 78 4.64 5.15 35.84
CA LYS A 78 3.35 5.76 36.23
C LYS A 78 2.19 4.75 36.29
N ALA A 79 2.29 3.65 35.53
CA ALA A 79 1.29 2.58 35.52
C ALA A 79 1.38 1.65 36.74
N GLU A 80 2.57 1.55 37.35
CA GLU A 80 2.89 0.62 38.44
C GLU A 80 3.14 1.38 39.75
N CYS A 81 2.72 2.64 39.82
CA CYS A 81 2.88 3.45 41.01
C CYS A 81 1.97 2.97 42.14
N PRO A 82 2.53 2.60 43.31
CA PRO A 82 1.75 2.15 44.46
C PRO A 82 1.03 3.31 45.17
N GLU A 83 1.41 4.56 44.89
CA GLU A 83 0.71 5.73 45.41
C GLU A 83 -0.55 6.05 44.59
N PRO A 84 -1.63 6.52 45.25
CA PRO A 84 -2.82 6.99 44.54
C PRO A 84 -2.45 8.07 43.53
N ARG A 85 -3.19 8.14 42.42
CA ARG A 85 -2.98 9.13 41.37
C ARG A 85 -3.14 10.54 41.95
N LYS A 86 -2.03 11.24 42.15
CA LYS A 86 -2.04 12.65 42.52
C LYS A 86 -2.31 13.44 41.24
N MET A 87 -3.49 14.06 41.16
CA MET A 87 -3.75 15.06 40.12
C MET A 87 -2.85 16.26 40.43
N GLY A 88 -1.79 16.44 39.64
CA GLY A 88 -0.88 17.57 39.83
C GLY A 88 -1.58 18.92 39.71
N ALA A 89 -0.91 19.96 40.18
CA ALA A 89 -1.36 21.34 40.05
C ALA A 89 -1.80 21.68 38.60
N CYS A 90 -2.90 22.42 38.46
CA CYS A 90 -3.41 22.87 37.17
C CYS A 90 -2.33 23.64 36.41
N PHE A 91 -2.00 23.20 35.19
CA PHE A 91 -0.96 23.82 34.34
C PHE A 91 -1.26 25.28 33.93
N ASN A 92 -2.45 25.80 34.22
CA ASN A 92 -2.79 27.20 33.99
C ASN A 92 -2.59 28.06 35.26
N CYS A 93 -3.24 27.72 36.37
CA CYS A 93 -3.21 28.54 37.58
C CYS A 93 -2.26 28.04 38.69
N GLY A 94 -1.81 26.79 38.63
CA GLY A 94 -0.97 26.15 39.65
C GLY A 94 -1.74 25.63 40.87
N GLU A 95 -3.07 25.65 40.86
CA GLU A 95 -3.89 25.13 41.95
C GLU A 95 -4.28 23.67 41.71
N GLU A 96 -4.30 22.88 42.77
CA GLU A 96 -4.66 21.46 42.74
C GLU A 96 -6.20 21.28 42.76
N GLY A 97 -6.68 20.14 42.25
CA GLY A 97 -8.11 19.78 42.29
C GLY A 97 -8.91 20.01 41.01
N HIS A 98 -8.31 20.56 39.94
CA HIS A 98 -8.95 20.66 38.62
C HIS A 98 -7.94 20.53 37.47
N SER A 99 -8.42 20.09 36.30
CA SER A 99 -7.60 19.99 35.09
C SER A 99 -7.51 21.33 34.33
N LYS A 100 -6.60 21.43 33.35
CA LYS A 100 -6.47 22.62 32.48
C LYS A 100 -7.79 23.00 31.78
N SER A 101 -8.66 22.02 31.56
CA SER A 101 -9.96 22.18 30.91
C SER A 101 -11.03 22.75 31.86
N GLU A 102 -10.88 22.53 33.16
CA GLU A 102 -11.84 22.89 34.21
C GLU A 102 -11.33 24.03 35.10
N CYS A 103 -10.30 24.75 34.63
CA CYS A 103 -9.69 25.86 35.37
C CYS A 103 -10.62 27.08 35.38
N PRO A 104 -11.08 27.54 36.56
CA PRO A 104 -11.98 28.70 36.66
C PRO A 104 -11.25 30.04 36.43
N LYS A 105 -9.91 30.04 36.48
CA LYS A 105 -9.09 31.24 36.22
C LYS A 105 -8.82 31.41 34.72
N PRO A 106 -8.78 32.66 34.21
CA PRO A 106 -8.48 32.95 32.81
C PRO A 106 -7.13 32.35 32.41
N ARG A 107 -6.98 31.99 31.13
CA ARG A 107 -5.73 31.45 30.61
C ARG A 107 -4.66 32.53 30.64
N VAL A 108 -3.73 32.44 31.59
CA VAL A 108 -2.57 33.34 31.65
C VAL A 108 -1.37 32.57 31.12
N PHE A 109 -0.88 32.97 29.95
CA PHE A 109 0.32 32.38 29.38
C PHE A 109 1.55 32.83 30.19
N LYS A 110 2.04 31.93 31.06
CA LYS A 110 3.25 32.16 31.88
C LYS A 110 4.56 31.82 31.15
N GLY A 111 4.49 31.51 29.85
CA GLY A 111 5.67 31.18 29.05
C GLY A 111 6.32 32.41 28.43
N THR A 112 7.54 32.23 27.93
CA THR A 112 8.19 33.15 27.00
C THR A 112 7.61 32.99 25.60
N CYS A 113 7.41 34.10 24.89
CA CYS A 113 7.03 34.09 23.49
C CYS A 113 8.17 33.51 22.65
N ARG A 114 7.89 32.58 21.74
CA ARG A 114 8.92 31.96 20.88
C ARG A 114 9.45 32.87 19.76
N ILE A 115 8.86 34.05 19.57
CA ILE A 115 9.22 34.99 18.50
C ILE A 115 10.10 36.11 19.03
N CYS A 116 9.70 36.74 20.14
CA CYS A 116 10.41 37.88 20.72
C CYS A 116 11.04 37.59 22.08
N GLU A 117 10.93 36.35 22.57
CA GLU A 117 11.46 35.87 23.86
C GLU A 117 10.87 36.56 25.10
N LYS A 118 9.96 37.53 24.93
CA LYS A 118 9.29 38.26 26.02
C LYS A 118 8.20 37.39 26.65
N GLU A 119 8.08 37.49 27.97
CA GLU A 119 7.06 36.78 28.74
C GLU A 119 5.67 37.42 28.61
N GLY A 120 4.62 36.62 28.83
CA GLY A 120 3.26 37.12 29.04
C GLY A 120 2.31 37.07 27.83
N HIS A 121 2.76 36.60 26.66
CA HIS A 121 1.87 36.36 25.50
C HIS A 121 2.33 35.15 24.67
N PRO A 122 1.39 34.39 24.08
CA PRO A 122 1.73 33.33 23.14
C PRO A 122 2.23 33.92 21.81
N ALA A 123 2.97 33.12 21.03
CA ALA A 123 3.51 33.54 19.73
C ALA A 123 2.45 34.09 18.74
N VAL A 124 1.20 33.63 18.86
CA VAL A 124 0.08 34.10 18.03
C VAL A 124 -0.23 35.57 18.27
N ASP A 125 -0.10 36.03 19.52
CA ASP A 125 -0.45 37.39 19.99
C ASP A 125 0.79 38.28 20.15
N CYS A 126 1.89 37.93 19.47
CA CYS A 126 3.13 38.69 19.57
C CYS A 126 3.05 40.02 18.81
N PRO A 127 3.31 41.18 19.47
CA PRO A 127 3.30 42.48 18.81
C PRO A 127 4.44 42.67 17.81
N GLU A 128 5.49 41.86 17.91
CA GLU A 128 6.67 41.84 17.01
C GLU A 128 6.62 40.68 16.03
N ARG A 129 5.43 40.09 15.81
CA ARG A 129 5.27 38.98 14.87
C ARG A 129 5.56 39.44 13.43
N PRO A 130 6.54 38.83 12.74
CA PRO A 130 6.74 39.09 11.31
C PRO A 130 5.48 38.71 10.52
N PRO A 131 5.21 39.37 9.38
CA PRO A 131 4.04 39.08 8.57
C PRO A 131 4.02 37.60 8.16
N ASP A 132 2.82 37.03 8.11
CA ASP A 132 2.65 35.64 7.68
C ASP A 132 3.10 35.50 6.21
N VAL A 133 4.03 34.59 5.97
CA VAL A 133 4.50 34.24 4.62
C VAL A 133 3.65 33.10 4.08
N CYS A 134 3.09 33.31 2.89
CA CYS A 134 2.29 32.30 2.22
C CYS A 134 3.14 31.09 1.80
N LYS A 135 2.77 29.89 2.24
CA LYS A 135 3.47 28.63 1.87
C LYS A 135 3.31 28.21 0.40
N ASN A 136 2.54 28.96 -0.40
CA ASN A 136 2.33 28.71 -1.82
C ASN A 136 3.19 29.60 -2.71
N CYS A 137 2.99 30.92 -2.63
CA CYS A 137 3.70 31.89 -3.46
C CYS A 137 4.89 32.58 -2.77
N GLN A 138 5.10 32.33 -1.47
CA GLN A 138 6.14 32.95 -0.64
C GLN A 138 6.01 34.48 -0.45
N ALA A 139 4.88 35.09 -0.84
CA ALA A 139 4.61 36.49 -0.55
C ALA A 139 4.06 36.67 0.88
N GLU A 140 4.33 37.85 1.44
CA GLU A 140 3.91 38.23 2.79
C GLU A 140 2.45 38.72 2.81
N GLY A 141 1.81 38.61 3.97
CA GLY A 141 0.54 39.29 4.27
C GLY A 141 -0.74 38.51 4.01
N HIS A 142 -0.67 37.25 3.59
CA HIS A 142 -1.85 36.39 3.43
C HIS A 142 -1.57 34.91 3.75
N LYS A 143 -2.64 34.16 4.05
CA LYS A 143 -2.56 32.71 4.30
C LYS A 143 -2.68 31.93 2.98
N THR A 144 -2.12 30.73 2.96
CA THR A 144 -2.16 29.84 1.78
C THR A 144 -3.57 29.57 1.24
N MET A 145 -4.57 29.51 2.11
CA MET A 145 -5.97 29.32 1.71
C MET A 145 -6.52 30.48 0.84
N GLU A 146 -6.04 31.70 1.07
CA GLU A 146 -6.50 32.91 0.40
C GLU A 146 -5.57 33.30 -0.77
N CYS A 147 -4.56 32.46 -1.05
CA CYS A 147 -3.59 32.69 -2.10
C CYS A 147 -4.21 32.47 -3.48
N LYS A 148 -4.18 33.49 -4.32
CA LYS A 148 -4.57 33.43 -5.75
C LYS A 148 -3.36 33.44 -6.69
N GLU A 149 -2.16 33.57 -6.13
CA GLU A 149 -0.91 33.63 -6.87
C GLU A 149 -0.43 32.23 -7.23
N ASN A 150 0.37 32.15 -8.30
CA ASN A 150 1.01 30.91 -8.72
C ASN A 150 1.95 30.37 -7.62
N ARG A 151 2.04 29.03 -7.55
CA ARG A 151 3.02 28.30 -6.76
C ARG A 151 4.42 28.76 -7.15
N LYS A 152 5.21 29.14 -6.15
CA LYS A 152 6.63 29.40 -6.36
C LYS A 152 7.42 28.17 -5.94
N PHE A 153 8.08 27.53 -6.91
CA PHE A 153 8.95 26.39 -6.65
C PHE A 153 10.31 26.87 -6.11
N ASP A 154 10.82 26.15 -5.11
CA ASP A 154 12.18 26.37 -4.62
C ASP A 154 13.15 25.55 -5.48
N LEU A 155 13.82 26.24 -6.41
CA LEU A 155 14.76 25.62 -7.36
C LEU A 155 16.22 25.77 -6.92
N ASN A 156 16.48 26.11 -5.65
CA ASN A 156 17.84 26.32 -5.14
C ASN A 156 18.69 25.05 -5.13
N ARG A 157 18.06 23.87 -5.02
CA ARG A 157 18.75 22.57 -5.05
C ARG A 157 18.94 22.00 -6.47
N VAL A 158 18.31 22.61 -7.47
CA VAL A 158 18.40 22.16 -8.87
C VAL A 158 19.65 22.79 -9.50
N ALA A 159 20.46 21.99 -10.20
CA ALA A 159 21.69 22.46 -10.83
C ALA A 159 21.42 23.60 -11.83
N ASP A 160 22.31 24.60 -11.85
CA ASP A 160 22.31 25.65 -12.87
C ASP A 160 23.08 25.16 -14.09
N MET A 161 22.36 24.72 -15.13
CA MET A 161 22.94 24.29 -16.40
C MET A 161 22.30 25.04 -17.57
N LEU A 162 22.98 25.06 -18.72
CA LEU A 162 22.43 25.68 -19.91
C LEU A 162 21.27 24.83 -20.49
N PRO A 163 20.29 25.44 -21.18
CA PRO A 163 19.14 24.71 -21.72
C PRO A 163 19.53 23.52 -22.60
N HIS A 164 20.57 23.67 -23.43
CA HIS A 164 21.01 22.58 -24.32
C HIS A 164 21.69 21.43 -23.57
N GLU A 165 22.35 21.71 -22.44
CA GLU A 165 22.98 20.67 -21.61
C GLU A 165 21.91 19.88 -20.85
N GLY A 166 20.91 20.57 -20.27
CA GLY A 166 19.76 19.92 -19.65
C GLY A 166 18.98 19.06 -20.65
N TRP A 167 18.78 19.57 -21.87
CA TRP A 167 18.13 18.80 -22.94
C TRP A 167 18.93 17.57 -23.37
N ALA A 168 20.26 17.70 -23.50
CA ALA A 168 21.13 16.57 -23.82
C ALA A 168 21.11 15.51 -22.71
N ALA A 169 21.06 15.91 -21.44
CA ALA A 169 20.89 15.01 -20.30
C ALA A 169 19.53 14.29 -20.35
N MET A 170 18.44 15.01 -20.65
CA MET A 170 17.12 14.39 -20.85
C MET A 170 17.15 13.36 -21.99
N LYS A 171 17.79 13.68 -23.12
CA LYS A 171 17.88 12.77 -24.26
C LYS A 171 18.66 11.51 -23.90
N LYS A 172 19.80 11.67 -23.23
CA LYS A 172 20.60 10.55 -22.73
C LYS A 172 19.79 9.63 -21.80
N ALA A 173 19.09 10.20 -20.82
CA ALA A 173 18.24 9.43 -19.91
C ALA A 173 17.09 8.72 -20.65
N SER A 174 16.55 9.36 -21.70
CA SER A 174 15.54 8.76 -22.56
C SER A 174 16.06 7.54 -23.32
N ASP A 175 17.28 7.61 -23.87
CA ASP A 175 17.94 6.50 -24.56
C ASP A 175 18.30 5.35 -23.61
N GLU A 176 18.71 5.67 -22.38
CA GLU A 176 19.01 4.70 -21.31
C GLU A 176 17.74 4.12 -20.67
N ARG A 177 16.57 4.68 -20.99
CA ARG A 177 15.26 4.35 -20.41
C ARG A 177 15.22 4.51 -18.89
N ASP A 178 15.88 5.56 -18.38
CA ASP A 178 15.89 5.93 -16.97
C ASP A 178 14.89 7.08 -16.74
N LEU A 179 13.83 6.83 -15.96
CA LEU A 179 12.81 7.83 -15.66
C LEU A 179 13.26 8.81 -14.57
N ASP A 180 14.12 8.38 -13.65
CA ASP A 180 14.52 9.20 -12.52
C ASP A 180 15.55 10.24 -12.98
N ASP A 181 16.54 9.81 -13.77
CA ASP A 181 17.49 10.72 -14.43
C ASP A 181 16.76 11.67 -15.40
N PHE A 182 15.74 11.17 -16.11
CA PHE A 182 14.94 12.02 -17.00
C PHE A 182 14.20 13.12 -16.25
N ARG A 183 13.59 12.80 -15.09
CA ARG A 183 12.91 13.80 -14.23
C ARG A 183 13.88 14.83 -13.69
N GLU A 184 15.07 14.42 -13.24
CA GLU A 184 16.08 15.34 -12.76
C GLU A 184 16.56 16.28 -13.88
N ALA A 185 16.85 15.74 -15.06
CA ALA A 185 17.26 16.53 -16.22
C ALA A 185 16.14 17.48 -16.70
N LEU A 186 14.87 17.05 -16.63
CA LEU A 186 13.71 17.87 -16.93
C LEU A 186 13.55 19.04 -15.95
N LYS A 187 13.79 18.84 -14.65
CA LYS A 187 13.83 19.94 -13.66
C LYS A 187 14.89 20.98 -14.03
N ILE A 188 16.09 20.52 -14.38
CA ILE A 188 17.20 21.38 -14.80
C ILE A 188 16.82 22.17 -16.06
N TYR A 189 16.25 21.51 -17.06
CA TYR A 189 15.80 22.16 -18.29
C TYR A 189 14.67 23.17 -18.02
N SER A 190 13.68 22.82 -17.21
CA SER A 190 12.57 23.70 -16.83
C SER A 190 13.05 24.94 -16.07
N LYS A 191 14.06 24.79 -15.20
CA LYS A 191 14.72 25.92 -14.53
C LYS A 191 15.42 26.84 -15.53
N ALA A 192 16.10 26.27 -16.53
CA ALA A 192 16.82 27.03 -17.54
C ALA A 192 15.88 27.73 -18.55
N VAL A 193 14.66 27.21 -18.75
CA VAL A 193 13.65 27.76 -19.68
C VAL A 193 12.28 27.90 -18.98
N PRO A 194 12.10 28.88 -18.07
CA PRO A 194 10.91 28.98 -17.22
C PRO A 194 9.60 29.27 -17.99
N HIS A 195 9.70 29.78 -19.21
CA HIS A 195 8.54 30.09 -20.06
C HIS A 195 8.07 28.90 -20.91
N ALA A 196 8.82 27.78 -20.95
CA ALA A 196 8.42 26.61 -21.73
C ALA A 196 7.26 25.87 -21.06
N THR A 197 6.20 25.62 -21.82
CA THR A 197 5.05 24.83 -21.34
C THR A 197 5.28 23.33 -21.53
N TRP A 198 4.44 22.50 -20.90
CA TRP A 198 4.44 21.05 -21.15
C TRP A 198 4.29 20.70 -22.64
N ALA A 199 3.42 21.42 -23.35
CA ALA A 199 3.19 21.22 -24.78
C ALA A 199 4.43 21.58 -25.63
N ASP A 200 5.18 22.62 -25.25
CA ASP A 200 6.41 23.00 -25.96
C ASP A 200 7.52 21.97 -25.78
N ILE A 201 7.64 21.42 -24.56
CA ILE A 201 8.63 20.39 -24.23
C ILE A 201 8.31 19.11 -24.98
N GLU A 202 7.06 18.64 -24.91
CA GLU A 202 6.65 17.41 -25.59
C GLU A 202 6.82 17.52 -27.11
N ARG A 203 6.45 18.66 -27.71
CA ARG A 203 6.62 18.88 -29.16
C ARG A 203 8.09 18.72 -29.56
N LYS A 204 9.01 19.36 -28.83
CA LYS A 204 10.45 19.22 -29.08
C LYS A 204 10.95 17.80 -28.82
N MET A 205 10.44 17.11 -27.81
CA MET A 205 10.80 15.71 -27.55
C MET A 205 10.41 14.79 -28.72
N ARG A 206 9.29 15.08 -29.39
CA ARG A 206 8.89 14.36 -30.61
C ARG A 206 9.74 14.71 -31.82
N GLU A 207 10.16 15.95 -31.95
CA GLU A 207 11.07 16.39 -33.03
C GLU A 207 12.46 15.74 -32.91
N ASP A 208 12.92 15.51 -31.68
CA ASP A 208 14.24 14.95 -31.38
C ASP A 208 14.25 13.42 -31.13
N ASP A 209 13.14 12.75 -31.43
CA ASP A 209 12.94 11.28 -31.34
C ASP A 209 13.22 10.68 -29.94
N PHE A 210 12.63 11.26 -28.89
CA PHE A 210 12.73 10.69 -27.54
C PHE A 210 11.96 9.35 -27.39
N ASN A 211 12.50 8.46 -26.55
CA ASN A 211 11.86 7.19 -26.18
C ASN A 211 10.88 7.33 -24.99
N ILE A 212 10.91 8.48 -24.31
CA ILE A 212 9.99 8.85 -23.23
C ILE A 212 8.95 9.82 -23.80
N TYR A 213 7.71 9.65 -23.33
CA TYR A 213 6.51 10.33 -23.79
C TYR A 213 5.89 10.99 -22.57
N ILE A 214 5.66 12.30 -22.64
CA ILE A 214 4.88 13.00 -21.63
C ILE A 214 3.40 12.85 -22.02
N ILE A 215 2.58 12.34 -21.10
CA ILE A 215 1.16 12.06 -21.36
C ILE A 215 0.30 12.75 -20.31
N ALA A 216 -0.65 13.56 -20.76
CA ALA A 216 -1.65 14.19 -19.91
C ALA A 216 -2.88 13.27 -19.79
N MET A 217 -3.15 12.78 -18.59
CA MET A 217 -4.23 11.84 -18.29
C MET A 217 -5.28 12.49 -17.39
N ASP A 218 -6.52 12.03 -17.48
CA ASP A 218 -7.56 12.38 -16.51
C ASP A 218 -7.17 11.81 -15.13
N ALA A 219 -7.33 12.56 -14.05
CA ALA A 219 -7.13 12.04 -12.69
C ALA A 219 -8.10 12.64 -11.69
N GLU A 220 -8.66 11.80 -10.84
CA GLU A 220 -9.37 12.24 -9.66
C GLU A 220 -8.34 12.60 -8.59
N VAL A 221 -8.41 13.83 -8.10
CA VAL A 221 -7.44 14.40 -7.17
C VAL A 221 -8.14 14.75 -5.87
N ASP A 222 -7.58 14.31 -4.75
CA ASP A 222 -8.08 14.64 -3.42
C ASP A 222 -8.04 16.15 -3.15
N ASP A 223 -8.96 16.68 -2.34
CA ASP A 223 -9.06 18.12 -2.01
C ASP A 223 -7.78 18.77 -1.43
N VAL A 224 -6.88 17.96 -0.88
CA VAL A 224 -5.59 18.40 -0.30
C VAL A 224 -4.47 18.49 -1.33
N MET A 225 -4.72 18.01 -2.54
CA MET A 225 -3.78 17.99 -3.64
C MET A 225 -4.27 18.95 -4.74
N SER A 226 -3.34 19.55 -5.46
CA SER A 226 -3.59 20.40 -6.62
C SER A 226 -2.61 19.98 -7.72
N LEU A 227 -3.10 19.94 -8.96
CA LEU A 227 -2.23 19.78 -10.13
C LEU A 227 -1.66 21.15 -10.49
N ILE A 228 -0.32 21.25 -10.51
CA ILE A 228 0.40 22.49 -10.71
C ILE A 228 1.27 22.36 -11.97
N ASP A 229 1.18 23.33 -12.87
CA ASP A 229 2.04 23.36 -14.06
C ASP A 229 3.47 23.85 -13.77
N LEU A 230 4.32 23.88 -14.79
CA LEU A 230 5.70 24.35 -14.70
C LEU A 230 5.81 25.83 -14.30
N GLN A 231 4.80 26.64 -14.62
CA GLN A 231 4.70 28.06 -14.30
C GLN A 231 4.08 28.32 -12.92
N GLY A 232 3.71 27.26 -12.19
CA GLY A 232 3.10 27.35 -10.87
C GLY A 232 1.59 27.61 -10.87
N VAL A 233 0.91 27.62 -12.02
CA VAL A 233 -0.55 27.79 -12.06
C VAL A 233 -1.20 26.56 -11.41
N LEU A 234 -2.06 26.83 -10.44
CA LEU A 234 -2.75 25.82 -9.65
C LEU A 234 -3.99 25.26 -10.38
N ASP A 235 -4.50 24.15 -9.82
CA ASP A 235 -5.80 23.57 -10.14
C ASP A 235 -5.96 23.23 -11.65
N ARG A 236 -4.90 22.65 -12.23
CA ARG A 236 -4.94 22.02 -13.56
C ARG A 236 -5.84 20.78 -13.56
N GLU A 237 -6.38 20.42 -14.72
CA GLU A 237 -7.36 19.32 -14.85
C GLU A 237 -6.71 17.96 -15.09
N PHE A 238 -5.62 17.93 -15.86
CA PHE A 238 -4.97 16.69 -16.26
C PHE A 238 -3.68 16.44 -15.47
N VAL A 239 -3.44 15.19 -15.07
CA VAL A 239 -2.16 14.79 -14.46
C VAL A 239 -1.15 14.47 -15.54
N VAL A 240 0.06 15.00 -15.39
CA VAL A 240 1.20 14.64 -16.23
C VAL A 240 1.82 13.32 -15.75
N GLY A 241 2.04 12.40 -16.67
CA GLY A 241 2.82 11.18 -16.45
C GLY A 241 3.87 10.94 -17.53
N PHE A 242 4.92 10.22 -17.18
CA PHE A 242 6.03 9.87 -18.07
C PHE A 242 5.98 8.38 -18.44
N PHE A 243 6.02 8.07 -19.73
CA PHE A 243 5.85 6.71 -20.22
C PHE A 243 6.82 6.38 -21.36
N PHE A 244 7.14 5.10 -21.54
CA PHE A 244 7.97 4.62 -22.67
C PHE A 244 7.18 4.32 -23.94
N SER A 245 5.89 4.64 -23.97
CA SER A 245 5.02 4.35 -25.11
C SER A 245 3.97 5.44 -25.28
N PRO A 246 3.62 5.82 -26.52
CA PRO A 246 2.52 6.76 -26.77
C PRO A 246 1.14 6.14 -26.55
N LYS A 247 1.05 4.83 -26.26
CA LYS A 247 -0.21 4.10 -26.09
C LYS A 247 -0.29 3.48 -24.70
N ALA A 248 -1.49 3.46 -24.13
CA ALA A 248 -1.76 2.78 -22.87
C ALA A 248 -1.42 1.28 -22.95
N SER A 249 -0.43 0.85 -22.16
CA SER A 249 -0.01 -0.55 -22.08
C SER A 249 -1.00 -1.41 -21.28
N ARG A 250 -1.63 -0.84 -20.25
CA ARG A 250 -2.57 -1.53 -19.35
C ARG A 250 -4.01 -1.20 -19.67
N GLY A 251 -4.91 -2.18 -19.54
CA GLY A 251 -6.33 -2.03 -19.85
C GLY A 251 -7.02 -0.88 -19.12
N HIS A 252 -6.76 -0.73 -17.81
CA HIS A 252 -7.38 0.30 -16.98
C HIS A 252 -6.92 1.74 -17.29
N LEU A 253 -5.75 1.92 -17.92
CA LEU A 253 -5.30 3.25 -18.32
C LEU A 253 -5.99 3.73 -19.60
N ARG A 254 -6.56 2.83 -20.41
CA ARG A 254 -7.08 3.16 -21.76
C ARG A 254 -8.19 4.21 -21.73
N GLU A 255 -9.02 4.22 -20.69
CA GLU A 255 -10.13 5.17 -20.57
C GLU A 255 -9.66 6.59 -20.21
N ARG A 256 -8.53 6.70 -19.50
CA ARG A 256 -7.95 7.97 -19.04
C ARG A 256 -6.86 8.51 -20.00
N TRP A 257 -6.52 7.75 -21.04
CA TRP A 257 -5.44 8.04 -21.97
C TRP A 257 -5.93 8.85 -23.16
N PRO A 258 -5.18 9.85 -23.65
CA PRO A 258 -5.58 10.63 -24.83
C PRO A 258 -5.65 9.74 -26.09
N ALA A 259 -6.60 9.99 -26.98
CA ALA A 259 -6.79 9.14 -28.16
C ALA A 259 -5.65 9.28 -29.18
N ASN A 260 -5.03 10.46 -29.27
CA ASN A 260 -3.94 10.75 -30.19
C ASN A 260 -2.96 11.80 -29.62
N ALA A 261 -1.87 12.04 -30.35
CA ALA A 261 -0.82 12.98 -29.92
C ALA A 261 -1.26 14.45 -29.94
N GLU A 262 -2.20 14.82 -30.82
CA GLU A 262 -2.72 16.19 -30.89
C GLU A 262 -3.60 16.50 -29.67
N GLU A 263 -4.49 15.58 -29.31
CA GLU A 263 -5.30 15.66 -28.09
C GLU A 263 -4.41 15.70 -26.84
N ASN A 264 -3.32 14.92 -26.81
CA ASN A 264 -2.35 14.98 -25.72
C ASN A 264 -1.75 16.39 -25.57
N LEU A 265 -1.36 17.04 -26.67
CA LEU A 265 -0.83 18.40 -26.66
C LEU A 265 -1.87 19.45 -26.25
N GLU A 266 -3.14 19.25 -26.59
CA GLU A 266 -4.23 20.12 -26.12
C GLU A 266 -4.43 19.98 -24.60
N ARG A 267 -4.50 18.75 -24.10
CA ARG A 267 -4.59 18.44 -22.67
C ARG A 267 -3.39 18.97 -21.89
N MET A 268 -2.20 18.98 -22.49
CA MET A 268 -0.98 19.51 -21.86
C MET A 268 -1.05 20.98 -21.46
N ASN A 269 -1.85 21.80 -22.16
CA ASN A 269 -2.03 23.21 -21.76
C ASN A 269 -2.77 23.36 -20.42
N ASN A 270 -3.51 22.34 -20.02
CA ASN A 270 -4.19 22.27 -18.73
C ASN A 270 -3.73 21.07 -17.89
N ALA A 271 -2.46 20.66 -18.08
CA ALA A 271 -1.87 19.55 -17.33
C ALA A 271 -0.90 20.06 -16.26
N GLY A 272 -0.84 19.36 -15.14
CA GLY A 272 0.04 19.67 -14.03
C GLY A 272 0.62 18.41 -13.37
N ILE A 273 1.65 18.63 -12.57
CA ILE A 273 2.20 17.64 -11.65
C ILE A 273 1.42 17.72 -10.34
N LEU A 274 1.22 16.57 -9.70
CA LEU A 274 0.49 16.50 -8.45
C LEU A 274 1.31 17.01 -7.27
N TYR A 275 0.83 18.07 -6.62
CA TYR A 275 1.44 18.65 -5.43
C TYR A 275 0.42 18.81 -4.32
N GLU A 276 0.91 18.81 -3.08
CA GLU A 276 0.08 19.19 -1.94
C GLU A 276 -0.27 20.68 -1.97
N ARG A 277 -1.55 21.03 -1.80
CA ARG A 277 -2.06 22.40 -1.74
C ARG A 277 -1.52 23.20 -0.54
N LYS A 278 -0.83 22.53 0.40
CA LYS A 278 -0.34 23.08 1.68
C LYS A 278 -1.44 23.71 2.55
N VAL A 279 -2.68 23.28 2.34
CA VAL A 279 -3.86 23.62 3.15
C VAL A 279 -4.32 22.35 3.87
N PRO A 280 -4.37 22.33 5.21
CA PRO A 280 -4.79 21.14 5.94
C PRO A 280 -6.30 20.88 5.77
N LYS A 281 -6.69 19.61 5.62
CA LYS A 281 -8.08 19.15 5.68
C LYS A 281 -8.41 18.71 7.10
N CYS A 282 -9.56 19.15 7.61
CA CYS A 282 -10.06 18.73 8.91
C CYS A 282 -10.57 17.29 8.82
N LEU A 283 -10.04 16.38 9.66
CA LEU A 283 -10.52 14.99 9.71
C LEU A 283 -11.87 14.83 10.43
N ASN A 284 -12.40 15.91 11.02
CA ASN A 284 -13.72 15.89 11.66
C ASN A 284 -14.81 16.30 10.64
N CYS A 285 -14.77 17.56 10.17
CA CYS A 285 -15.79 18.11 9.26
C CYS A 285 -15.46 17.95 7.76
N GLY A 286 -14.24 17.54 7.41
CA GLY A 286 -13.80 17.43 6.02
C GLY A 286 -13.44 18.76 5.35
N GLU A 287 -13.67 19.91 5.99
CA GLU A 287 -13.36 21.21 5.39
C GLU A 287 -11.85 21.52 5.40
N LEU A 288 -11.41 22.28 4.40
CA LEU A 288 -10.03 22.77 4.29
C LEU A 288 -9.79 23.97 5.23
N GLY A 289 -8.53 24.19 5.61
CA GLY A 289 -8.05 25.39 6.31
C GLY A 289 -7.78 25.24 7.80
N HIS A 290 -8.22 24.16 8.41
CA HIS A 290 -8.00 23.90 9.82
C HIS A 290 -7.80 22.40 10.10
N ILE A 291 -7.14 22.10 11.22
CA ILE A 291 -7.01 20.73 11.72
C ILE A 291 -8.13 20.41 12.70
N SER A 292 -8.43 19.13 12.94
CA SER A 292 -9.52 18.70 13.83
C SER A 292 -9.50 19.31 15.23
N ARG A 293 -8.31 19.65 15.74
CA ARG A 293 -8.16 20.31 17.06
C ARG A 293 -8.73 21.73 17.10
N SER A 294 -8.78 22.39 15.95
CA SER A 294 -9.30 23.74 15.77
C SER A 294 -10.66 23.75 15.08
N CYS A 295 -11.28 22.58 14.92
CA CYS A 295 -12.62 22.45 14.37
C CYS A 295 -13.65 23.01 15.35
N LYS A 296 -14.57 23.82 14.84
CA LYS A 296 -15.67 24.39 15.64
C LYS A 296 -16.86 23.45 15.75
N GLU A 297 -16.95 22.46 14.86
CA GLU A 297 -18.00 21.45 14.90
C GLU A 297 -17.77 20.48 16.05
N GLU A 298 -18.87 19.92 16.54
CA GLU A 298 -18.82 18.87 17.54
C GLU A 298 -18.05 17.66 17.00
N ARG A 299 -17.24 17.04 17.85
CA ARG A 299 -16.41 15.93 17.44
C ARG A 299 -17.30 14.70 17.22
N THR A 300 -17.33 14.21 16.00
CA THR A 300 -18.01 12.95 15.71
C THR A 300 -17.28 11.82 16.44
N GLU A 301 -18.01 11.05 17.24
CA GLU A 301 -17.48 9.85 17.87
C GLU A 301 -17.34 8.77 16.79
N ASN A 302 -16.13 8.61 16.26
CA ASN A 302 -15.83 7.48 15.40
C ASN A 302 -15.89 6.21 16.25
N GLU A 303 -16.81 5.31 15.93
CA GLU A 303 -16.86 3.97 16.50
C GLU A 303 -15.49 3.32 16.31
N ARG A 304 -14.84 2.97 17.42
CA ARG A 304 -13.55 2.28 17.35
C ARG A 304 -13.81 0.90 16.76
N VAL A 305 -13.36 0.69 15.53
CA VAL A 305 -13.40 -0.63 14.90
C VAL A 305 -12.67 -1.62 15.81
N GLU A 306 -13.42 -2.58 16.33
CA GLU A 306 -12.89 -3.59 17.24
C GLU A 306 -11.91 -4.50 16.47
N ILE A 307 -10.63 -4.42 16.81
CA ILE A 307 -9.59 -5.22 16.14
C ILE A 307 -9.73 -6.66 16.62
N LYS A 308 -10.16 -7.54 15.71
CA LYS A 308 -10.23 -9.00 15.92
C LYS A 308 -8.93 -9.66 15.47
N CYS A 309 -8.41 -10.57 16.30
CA CYS A 309 -7.22 -11.34 15.99
C CYS A 309 -7.53 -12.45 14.99
N SER A 310 -6.96 -12.43 13.78
CA SER A 310 -7.20 -13.46 12.75
C SER A 310 -6.73 -14.88 13.10
N ASN A 311 -6.05 -15.08 14.25
CA ASN A 311 -5.63 -16.41 14.71
C ASN A 311 -6.63 -17.04 15.70
N CYS A 312 -7.20 -16.24 16.61
CA CYS A 312 -8.05 -16.73 17.71
C CYS A 312 -9.41 -16.05 17.81
N ASP A 313 -9.72 -15.13 16.89
CA ASP A 313 -10.92 -14.28 16.86
C ASP A 313 -11.14 -13.41 18.10
N GLY A 314 -10.19 -13.43 19.04
CA GLY A 314 -10.20 -12.59 20.23
C GLY A 314 -10.02 -11.11 19.89
N VAL A 315 -10.75 -10.26 20.61
CA VAL A 315 -10.75 -8.81 20.42
C VAL A 315 -9.61 -8.14 21.20
N GLY A 316 -9.18 -6.97 20.75
CA GLY A 316 -8.22 -6.12 21.47
C GLY A 316 -6.74 -6.44 21.29
N HIS A 317 -6.38 -7.37 20.39
CA HIS A 317 -4.98 -7.66 20.04
C HIS A 317 -4.85 -8.09 18.57
N ARG A 318 -3.68 -7.86 17.96
CA ARG A 318 -3.37 -8.34 16.59
C ARG A 318 -2.73 -9.73 16.64
N VAL A 319 -2.65 -10.41 15.50
CA VAL A 319 -2.03 -11.75 15.36
C VAL A 319 -0.60 -11.81 15.91
N ARG A 320 0.13 -10.69 15.90
CA ARG A 320 1.47 -10.58 16.48
C ARG A 320 1.48 -10.74 18.01
N ASP A 321 0.47 -10.20 18.68
CA ASP A 321 0.35 -10.17 20.14
C ASP A 321 -0.54 -11.30 20.66
N CYS A 322 -0.93 -12.22 19.77
CA CYS A 322 -1.74 -13.38 20.13
C CYS A 322 -0.93 -14.36 20.95
N ARG A 323 -1.39 -14.62 22.18
CA ARG A 323 -0.79 -15.61 23.09
C ARG A 323 -1.15 -17.06 22.74
N GLN A 324 -2.11 -17.26 21.83
CA GLN A 324 -2.47 -18.60 21.36
C GLN A 324 -1.51 -19.07 20.26
N GLN A 325 -1.25 -20.36 20.21
CA GLN A 325 -0.45 -20.96 19.13
C GLN A 325 -1.09 -20.64 17.78
N ARG A 326 -0.25 -20.37 16.78
CA ARG A 326 -0.72 -20.04 15.44
C ARG A 326 -1.29 -21.28 14.77
N LYS A 327 -2.56 -21.22 14.34
CA LYS A 327 -3.14 -22.24 13.47
C LYS A 327 -2.44 -22.14 12.11
N ASN A 328 -1.68 -23.18 11.75
CA ASN A 328 -0.99 -23.21 10.45
C ASN A 328 -2.02 -23.42 9.34
N LYS A 329 -2.14 -22.46 8.41
CA LYS A 329 -3.05 -22.55 7.24
C LYS A 329 -2.78 -23.78 6.35
N HIS A 330 -1.56 -24.32 6.43
CA HIS A 330 -1.09 -25.48 5.68
C HIS A 330 -1.22 -26.81 6.44
N ALA A 331 -1.80 -26.80 7.65
CA ALA A 331 -2.08 -28.03 8.36
C ALA A 331 -3.24 -28.81 7.70
N CYS A 332 -3.19 -30.13 7.78
CA CYS A 332 -4.25 -31.04 7.41
C CYS A 332 -5.57 -30.61 8.05
N ARG A 333 -6.58 -30.29 7.23
CA ARG A 333 -7.90 -29.87 7.73
C ARG A 333 -8.65 -30.96 8.51
N ASN A 334 -8.23 -32.22 8.40
CA ASN A 334 -8.83 -33.36 9.10
C ASN A 334 -8.22 -33.57 10.50
N CYS A 335 -6.89 -33.62 10.62
CA CYS A 335 -6.20 -33.94 11.87
C CYS A 335 -5.27 -32.85 12.43
N GLY A 336 -5.10 -31.74 11.71
CA GLY A 336 -4.22 -30.63 12.12
C GLY A 336 -2.72 -30.86 11.95
N SER A 337 -2.30 -32.00 11.38
CA SER A 337 -0.88 -32.28 11.11
C SER A 337 -0.30 -31.41 10.00
N MET A 338 0.96 -30.99 10.15
CA MET A 338 1.69 -30.21 9.12
C MET A 338 2.42 -31.10 8.10
N GLU A 339 2.51 -32.40 8.36
CA GLU A 339 3.29 -33.35 7.54
C GLU A 339 2.56 -33.80 6.28
N HIS A 340 1.24 -33.60 6.20
CA HIS A 340 0.43 -34.03 5.06
C HIS A 340 -0.78 -33.13 4.84
N ILE A 341 -1.29 -33.15 3.61
CA ILE A 341 -2.57 -32.52 3.25
C ILE A 341 -3.74 -33.47 3.51
N ALA A 342 -4.97 -32.94 3.54
CA ALA A 342 -6.18 -33.72 3.89
C ALA A 342 -6.47 -34.92 2.95
N SER A 343 -5.86 -34.99 1.77
CA SER A 343 -5.93 -36.15 0.87
C SER A 343 -5.07 -37.32 1.34
N ASP A 344 -3.92 -37.04 1.96
CA ASP A 344 -2.93 -38.02 2.40
C ASP A 344 -3.02 -38.29 3.91
N CYS A 345 -4.10 -37.83 4.53
CA CYS A 345 -4.40 -38.04 5.93
C CYS A 345 -4.82 -39.50 6.16
N THR A 346 -4.03 -40.21 6.96
CA THR A 346 -4.29 -41.60 7.36
C THR A 346 -5.37 -41.73 8.43
N GLU A 347 -5.75 -40.63 9.08
CA GLU A 347 -6.83 -40.63 10.06
C GLU A 347 -8.20 -40.64 9.35
N PRO A 348 -9.17 -41.43 9.88
CA PRO A 348 -10.50 -41.49 9.30
C PRO A 348 -11.11 -40.09 9.29
N ARG A 349 -11.69 -39.69 8.15
CA ARG A 349 -12.37 -38.40 8.04
C ARG A 349 -13.52 -38.35 9.03
N SER A 350 -13.50 -37.38 9.94
CA SER A 350 -14.57 -37.21 10.91
C SER A 350 -15.85 -36.77 10.18
N ALA A 351 -16.87 -37.63 10.19
CA ALA A 351 -18.17 -37.31 9.60
C ALA A 351 -19.11 -36.59 10.59
N GLY A 352 -18.64 -36.35 11.83
CA GLY A 352 -19.47 -35.87 12.95
C GLY A 352 -20.15 -34.53 12.65
N ASP A 353 -19.42 -33.58 12.07
CA ASP A 353 -19.92 -32.23 11.79
C ASP A 353 -20.21 -32.01 10.29
N VAL A 354 -20.19 -33.08 9.47
CA VAL A 354 -20.42 -32.99 8.03
C VAL A 354 -21.90 -33.18 7.74
N GLU A 355 -22.57 -32.10 7.31
CA GLU A 355 -23.94 -32.12 6.81
C GLU A 355 -24.00 -32.76 5.41
N CYS A 356 -24.83 -33.79 5.26
CA CYS A 356 -25.06 -34.42 3.98
C CYS A 356 -25.83 -33.48 3.06
N ARG A 357 -25.19 -32.97 1.99
CA ARG A 357 -25.83 -32.11 0.97
C ARG A 357 -27.04 -32.72 0.22
N LYS A 358 -27.49 -33.93 0.57
CA LYS A 358 -28.64 -34.61 -0.06
C LYS A 358 -29.84 -34.77 0.87
N CYS A 359 -29.63 -35.02 2.15
CA CYS A 359 -30.71 -35.13 3.14
C CYS A 359 -30.59 -34.11 4.28
N ASN A 360 -29.54 -33.28 4.28
CA ASN A 360 -29.16 -32.30 5.29
C ASN A 360 -29.01 -32.87 6.71
N GLU A 361 -28.86 -34.19 6.84
CA GLU A 361 -28.55 -34.85 8.11
C GLU A 361 -27.04 -34.89 8.31
N THR A 362 -26.59 -34.70 9.55
CA THR A 362 -25.19 -34.79 9.96
C THR A 362 -24.78 -36.23 10.23
N GLY A 363 -23.48 -36.52 10.18
CA GLY A 363 -22.93 -37.84 10.56
C GLY A 363 -22.59 -38.77 9.38
N HIS A 364 -22.80 -38.35 8.13
CA HIS A 364 -22.41 -39.14 6.95
C HIS A 364 -22.13 -38.25 5.72
N PHE A 365 -21.32 -38.75 4.79
CA PHE A 365 -21.04 -38.03 3.54
C PHE A 365 -22.15 -38.24 2.51
N ALA A 366 -22.38 -37.26 1.62
CA ALA A 366 -23.39 -37.35 0.55
C ALA A 366 -23.24 -38.58 -0.38
N LYS A 367 -22.10 -39.26 -0.35
CA LYS A 367 -21.87 -40.52 -1.08
C LYS A 367 -22.54 -41.71 -0.40
N ASP A 368 -22.57 -41.69 0.94
CA ASP A 368 -23.01 -42.76 1.86
C ASP A 368 -24.36 -42.41 2.52
N CYS A 369 -25.10 -41.47 1.93
CA CYS A 369 -26.44 -41.09 2.37
C CYS A 369 -27.36 -42.32 2.39
N PRO A 370 -27.94 -42.69 3.55
CA PRO A 370 -28.83 -43.85 3.66
C PRO A 370 -30.19 -43.61 2.96
N ASN A 371 -30.52 -42.34 2.69
CA ASN A 371 -31.73 -41.95 1.96
C ASN A 371 -31.49 -42.04 0.43
N VAL A 372 -31.38 -43.27 -0.08
CA VAL A 372 -31.04 -43.61 -1.48
C VAL A 372 -32.28 -43.74 -2.38
N ALA A 373 -33.27 -42.85 -2.25
CA ALA A 373 -34.53 -43.01 -2.99
C ALA A 373 -34.44 -42.79 -4.52
N ASP A 374 -33.33 -42.28 -5.09
CA ASP A 374 -33.25 -41.96 -6.53
C ASP A 374 -31.91 -42.33 -7.21
N ARG A 375 -31.19 -43.33 -6.70
CA ARG A 375 -29.99 -43.82 -7.38
C ARG A 375 -30.32 -45.12 -8.12
N GLY A 376 -30.86 -45.01 -9.34
CA GLY A 376 -30.91 -46.15 -10.27
C GLY A 376 -29.53 -46.82 -10.39
N PRO A 377 -29.45 -48.13 -10.68
CA PRO A 377 -28.20 -48.90 -10.61
C PRO A 377 -27.12 -48.20 -11.45
N ARG A 378 -25.96 -47.94 -10.84
CA ARG A 378 -24.82 -47.29 -11.50
C ARG A 378 -24.14 -48.32 -12.41
N THR A 379 -24.78 -48.62 -13.53
CA THR A 379 -24.21 -49.49 -14.55
C THR A 379 -23.04 -48.79 -15.25
N CYS A 380 -22.03 -49.57 -15.61
CA CYS A 380 -20.89 -49.13 -16.39
C CYS A 380 -21.39 -48.60 -17.73
N ARG A 381 -21.20 -47.31 -18.01
CA ARG A 381 -21.63 -46.71 -19.29
C ARG A 381 -20.85 -47.23 -20.51
N ASN A 382 -19.80 -48.02 -20.31
CA ASN A 382 -19.02 -48.63 -21.38
C ASN A 382 -19.52 -50.06 -21.73
N CYS A 383 -19.77 -50.91 -20.73
CA CYS A 383 -20.12 -52.32 -20.94
C CYS A 383 -21.48 -52.74 -20.35
N GLY A 384 -22.16 -51.85 -19.63
CA GLY A 384 -23.48 -52.09 -19.03
C GLY A 384 -23.49 -52.87 -17.72
N SER A 385 -22.34 -53.32 -17.20
CA SER A 385 -22.28 -54.09 -15.94
C SER A 385 -22.62 -53.26 -14.71
N GLU A 386 -23.29 -53.82 -13.72
CA GLU A 386 -23.62 -53.13 -12.47
C GLU A 386 -22.47 -53.13 -11.45
N ASP A 387 -21.43 -53.93 -11.67
CA ASP A 387 -20.34 -54.17 -10.71
C ASP A 387 -19.25 -53.10 -10.65
N HIS A 388 -19.10 -52.28 -11.69
CA HIS A 388 -18.05 -51.25 -11.76
C HIS A 388 -18.50 -50.01 -12.53
N ILE A 389 -17.81 -48.89 -12.33
CA ILE A 389 -18.03 -47.65 -13.09
C ILE A 389 -17.15 -47.62 -14.34
N ALA A 390 -17.50 -46.80 -15.33
CA ALA A 390 -16.77 -46.70 -16.60
C ALA A 390 -15.28 -46.28 -16.51
N ARG A 391 -14.81 -45.90 -15.31
CA ARG A 391 -13.39 -45.63 -15.03
C ARG A 391 -12.61 -46.92 -14.72
N ASP A 392 -13.27 -47.87 -14.08
CA ASP A 392 -12.70 -49.13 -13.59
C ASP A 392 -13.13 -50.30 -14.48
N CYS A 393 -13.46 -49.99 -15.74
CA CYS A 393 -13.89 -50.97 -16.74
C CYS A 393 -12.68 -51.46 -17.52
N ASP A 394 -12.38 -52.75 -17.39
CA ASP A 394 -11.24 -53.39 -18.06
C ASP A 394 -11.48 -53.63 -19.57
N GLN A 395 -12.70 -53.38 -20.07
CA GLN A 395 -13.00 -53.49 -21.48
C GLN A 395 -12.58 -52.21 -22.24
N PRO A 396 -11.98 -52.35 -23.43
CA PRO A 396 -11.66 -51.20 -24.26
C PRO A 396 -12.92 -50.38 -24.52
N ARG A 397 -12.79 -49.04 -24.49
CA ARG A 397 -13.94 -48.16 -24.70
C ARG A 397 -14.56 -48.41 -26.06
N ASN A 398 -15.82 -48.84 -26.08
CA ASN A 398 -16.55 -49.06 -27.31
C ASN A 398 -16.85 -47.71 -27.96
N LEU A 399 -16.08 -47.35 -28.99
CA LEU A 399 -16.27 -46.10 -29.75
C LEU A 399 -17.70 -45.98 -30.31
N SER A 400 -18.37 -47.10 -30.57
CA SER A 400 -19.76 -47.18 -31.04
C SER A 400 -20.81 -46.64 -30.04
N THR A 401 -20.50 -46.59 -28.74
CA THR A 401 -21.39 -46.02 -27.71
C THR A 401 -21.04 -44.57 -27.36
N VAL A 402 -19.88 -44.09 -27.80
CA VAL A 402 -19.42 -42.71 -27.57
C VAL A 402 -20.08 -41.78 -28.59
N THR A 403 -21.02 -40.96 -28.13
CA THR A 403 -21.61 -39.87 -28.91
C THR A 403 -20.75 -38.61 -28.86
N CYS A 404 -20.35 -38.10 -30.02
CA CYS A 404 -19.62 -36.84 -30.14
C CYS A 404 -20.54 -35.66 -29.78
N ARG A 405 -20.14 -34.82 -28.82
CA ARG A 405 -20.94 -33.64 -28.42
C ARG A 405 -20.91 -32.47 -29.41
N ASN A 406 -20.09 -32.57 -30.46
CA ASN A 406 -19.99 -31.55 -31.50
C ASN A 406 -20.91 -31.86 -32.70
N CYS A 407 -20.87 -33.09 -33.22
CA CYS A 407 -21.63 -33.51 -34.41
C CYS A 407 -22.71 -34.57 -34.14
N GLU A 408 -22.89 -34.98 -32.88
CA GLU A 408 -23.88 -35.96 -32.39
C GLU A 408 -23.76 -37.39 -32.95
N LYS A 409 -22.80 -37.63 -33.84
CA LYS A 409 -22.49 -38.98 -34.37
C LYS A 409 -21.77 -39.83 -33.33
N THR A 410 -22.06 -41.11 -33.32
CA THR A 410 -21.32 -42.11 -32.54
C THR A 410 -20.01 -42.50 -33.24
N GLY A 411 -19.03 -43.04 -32.50
CA GLY A 411 -17.81 -43.60 -33.09
C GLY A 411 -16.50 -42.85 -32.81
N HIS A 412 -16.53 -41.66 -32.20
CA HIS A 412 -15.34 -40.85 -31.94
C HIS A 412 -15.54 -39.89 -30.76
N TYR A 413 -14.45 -39.39 -30.17
CA TYR A 413 -14.51 -38.35 -29.13
C TYR A 413 -14.67 -36.97 -29.75
N SER A 414 -15.24 -36.01 -29.00
CA SER A 414 -15.36 -34.62 -29.45
C SER A 414 -14.03 -33.95 -29.81
N ARG A 415 -12.89 -34.53 -29.40
CA ARG A 415 -11.54 -34.06 -29.76
C ARG A 415 -11.11 -34.52 -31.16
N ASP A 416 -11.59 -35.68 -31.60
CA ASP A 416 -11.25 -36.34 -32.85
C ASP A 416 -12.37 -36.14 -33.89
N CYS A 417 -13.12 -35.03 -33.76
CA CYS A 417 -14.24 -34.73 -34.62
C CYS A 417 -13.77 -33.92 -35.84
N ASP A 418 -13.92 -34.49 -37.04
CA ASP A 418 -13.51 -33.85 -38.29
C ASP A 418 -14.42 -32.67 -38.71
N GLN A 419 -15.52 -32.45 -38.01
CA GLN A 419 -16.43 -31.34 -38.29
C GLN A 419 -16.03 -30.08 -37.53
N PRO A 420 -16.16 -28.88 -38.16
CA PRO A 420 -15.87 -27.63 -37.49
C PRO A 420 -16.70 -27.50 -36.22
N LYS A 421 -16.07 -26.99 -35.16
CA LYS A 421 -16.71 -26.87 -33.85
C LYS A 421 -17.89 -25.91 -33.93
N ASP A 422 -19.09 -26.40 -33.65
CA ASP A 422 -20.27 -25.55 -33.60
C ASP A 422 -20.28 -24.79 -32.27
N TRP A 423 -19.83 -23.54 -32.33
CA TRP A 423 -19.74 -22.66 -31.17
C TRP A 423 -21.11 -22.34 -30.58
N SER A 424 -22.19 -22.40 -31.36
CA SER A 424 -23.56 -22.16 -30.88
C SER A 424 -24.03 -23.17 -29.84
N LYS A 425 -23.39 -24.36 -29.78
CA LYS A 425 -23.67 -25.41 -28.78
C LYS A 425 -22.72 -25.35 -27.57
N VAL A 426 -21.75 -24.44 -27.56
CA VAL A 426 -20.77 -24.30 -26.48
C VAL A 426 -21.28 -23.30 -25.46
N GLN A 427 -21.59 -23.77 -24.26
CA GLN A 427 -21.98 -22.92 -23.13
C GLN A 427 -20.74 -22.34 -22.42
N CYS A 428 -20.72 -21.03 -22.22
CA CYS A 428 -19.70 -20.35 -21.44
C CYS A 428 -19.88 -20.68 -19.95
N LYS A 429 -18.82 -21.17 -19.28
CA LYS A 429 -18.88 -21.47 -17.84
C LYS A 429 -18.99 -20.23 -16.94
N ASN A 430 -18.66 -19.05 -17.45
CA ASN A 430 -18.74 -17.79 -16.71
C ASN A 430 -20.16 -17.20 -16.81
N CYS A 431 -20.56 -16.74 -18.01
CA CYS A 431 -21.88 -16.11 -18.18
C CYS A 431 -23.04 -17.10 -18.33
N GLY A 432 -22.79 -18.35 -18.74
CA GLY A 432 -23.83 -19.34 -19.04
C GLY A 432 -24.44 -19.23 -20.44
N GLU A 433 -24.02 -18.24 -21.23
CA GLU A 433 -24.51 -18.04 -22.60
C GLU A 433 -23.87 -19.03 -23.58
N MET A 434 -24.64 -19.37 -24.61
CA MET A 434 -24.21 -20.24 -25.70
C MET A 434 -23.43 -19.44 -26.75
N GLY A 435 -22.43 -20.02 -27.41
CA GLY A 435 -21.69 -19.36 -28.49
C GLY A 435 -20.20 -19.15 -28.23
N HIS A 436 -19.73 -19.26 -26.98
CA HIS A 436 -18.34 -18.95 -26.63
C HIS A 436 -17.85 -19.67 -25.37
N THR A 437 -16.53 -19.76 -25.21
CA THR A 437 -15.89 -20.24 -23.97
C THR A 437 -15.54 -19.08 -23.05
N VAL A 438 -15.20 -19.37 -21.78
CA VAL A 438 -14.78 -18.38 -20.78
C VAL A 438 -13.72 -17.39 -21.31
N VAL A 439 -12.75 -17.89 -22.09
CA VAL A 439 -11.67 -17.07 -22.67
C VAL A 439 -12.17 -15.95 -23.60
N ARG A 440 -13.34 -16.13 -24.23
CA ARG A 440 -13.94 -15.13 -25.15
C ARG A 440 -15.21 -14.50 -24.55
N CYS A 441 -15.41 -14.68 -23.25
CA CYS A 441 -16.50 -14.06 -22.51
C CYS A 441 -16.22 -12.56 -22.36
N ARG A 442 -17.17 -11.73 -22.77
CA ARG A 442 -17.10 -10.27 -22.59
C ARG A 442 -17.65 -9.81 -21.25
N GLN A 443 -18.34 -10.70 -20.53
CA GLN A 443 -18.82 -10.43 -19.17
C GLN A 443 -17.68 -10.64 -18.17
N PRO A 444 -17.62 -9.81 -17.11
CA PRO A 444 -16.67 -10.01 -16.02
C PRO A 444 -16.81 -11.42 -15.42
N PRO A 445 -15.75 -12.00 -14.85
CA PRO A 445 -15.88 -13.21 -14.04
C PRO A 445 -16.95 -12.99 -12.98
N LYS A 446 -17.96 -13.86 -12.91
CA LYS A 446 -18.95 -13.78 -11.84
C LYS A 446 -18.23 -13.88 -10.50
N ASP A 447 -18.47 -12.92 -9.62
CA ASP A 447 -18.02 -12.96 -8.24
C ASP A 447 -18.55 -14.25 -7.61
N GLU A 448 -17.67 -15.21 -7.36
CA GLU A 448 -18.03 -16.38 -6.57
C GLU A 448 -18.14 -15.90 -5.11
N GLU A 449 -19.31 -16.06 -4.48
CA GLU A 449 -19.35 -16.26 -3.04
C GLU A 449 -18.29 -17.31 -2.67
N PRO A 450 -17.57 -17.18 -1.54
CA PRO A 450 -16.37 -17.93 -1.27
C PRO A 450 -16.65 -19.43 -1.32
N GLN A 451 -16.35 -20.05 -2.47
CA GLN A 451 -16.32 -21.49 -2.60
C GLN A 451 -14.88 -21.92 -2.34
N ASP A 452 -14.72 -22.89 -1.45
CA ASP A 452 -13.45 -23.54 -1.18
C ASP A 452 -12.75 -23.92 -2.50
N GLU A 453 -11.61 -23.27 -2.75
CA GLU A 453 -10.79 -23.48 -3.93
C GLU A 453 -10.51 -24.99 -4.18
N PRO A 454 -10.68 -25.50 -5.42
CA PRO A 454 -10.28 -26.85 -5.72
C PRO A 454 -8.75 -26.98 -5.73
N ALA A 455 -8.26 -28.00 -5.02
CA ALA A 455 -6.84 -28.32 -4.91
C ALA A 455 -6.15 -28.51 -6.28
N PHE A 456 -5.03 -27.81 -6.45
CA PHE A 456 -4.05 -28.04 -7.50
C PHE A 456 -3.64 -29.53 -7.54
N SER A 457 -3.79 -30.18 -8.71
CA SER A 457 -3.30 -31.55 -8.95
C SER A 457 -1.93 -31.49 -9.61
N PRO A 458 -0.85 -31.97 -8.99
CA PRO A 458 0.44 -32.05 -9.65
C PRO A 458 0.47 -33.30 -10.54
N GLY A 459 0.64 -33.12 -11.85
CA GLY A 459 0.71 -34.25 -12.78
C GLY A 459 0.59 -33.85 -14.24
N SER A 460 1.52 -33.04 -14.75
CA SER A 460 1.77 -32.93 -16.20
C SER A 460 3.26 -32.73 -16.41
N PRO A 461 3.90 -33.44 -17.36
CA PRO A 461 5.33 -33.32 -17.61
C PRO A 461 5.63 -31.92 -18.15
N ALA A 462 6.72 -31.33 -17.63
CA ALA A 462 7.19 -30.00 -17.97
C ALA A 462 7.39 -29.88 -19.49
N ARG A 463 6.71 -28.88 -20.08
CA ARG A 463 7.06 -28.37 -21.40
C ARG A 463 8.05 -27.24 -21.15
N GLU A 464 9.29 -27.41 -21.60
CA GLU A 464 10.28 -26.34 -21.57
C GLU A 464 9.80 -25.20 -22.47
N GLU A 465 9.45 -24.06 -21.86
CA GLU A 465 9.37 -22.77 -22.55
C GLU A 465 10.58 -21.92 -22.14
N PRO A 466 11.18 -21.17 -23.07
CA PRO A 466 12.38 -20.39 -22.80
C PRO A 466 12.08 -19.19 -21.90
N ASP A 467 12.86 -19.11 -20.84
CA ASP A 467 12.83 -18.09 -19.80
C ASP A 467 13.16 -16.69 -20.38
N LEU A 468 12.13 -15.89 -20.57
CA LEU A 468 12.24 -14.47 -20.89
C LEU A 468 11.14 -13.75 -20.10
N LEU A 469 11.35 -13.50 -18.80
CA LEU A 469 10.85 -12.33 -18.07
C LEU A 469 11.34 -12.38 -16.61
N GLY A 470 11.98 -11.30 -16.18
CA GLY A 470 12.50 -11.10 -14.82
C GLY A 470 11.40 -10.99 -13.75
N PRO A 471 11.80 -10.77 -12.47
CA PRO A 471 10.98 -11.08 -11.32
C PRO A 471 9.69 -10.24 -11.23
N GLU A 472 8.63 -10.94 -10.85
CA GLU A 472 7.25 -10.51 -10.69
C GLU A 472 7.13 -9.29 -9.76
N ALA A 473 6.57 -8.21 -10.30
CA ALA A 473 6.18 -7.03 -9.53
C ALA A 473 4.76 -7.24 -8.99
N ASN A 474 4.64 -7.17 -7.65
CA ASN A 474 3.42 -7.31 -6.87
C ASN A 474 2.21 -6.56 -7.46
N GLU A 475 1.08 -7.24 -7.50
CA GLU A 475 -0.25 -6.68 -7.72
C GLU A 475 -0.67 -5.86 -6.48
N GLU A 476 -0.31 -4.58 -6.44
CA GLU A 476 -1.02 -3.59 -5.62
C GLU A 476 -1.89 -2.71 -6.53
N PRO A 477 -3.15 -2.40 -6.12
CA PRO A 477 -3.88 -1.28 -6.70
C PRO A 477 -2.98 -0.04 -6.67
N PHE A 478 -3.02 0.78 -7.72
CA PHE A 478 -2.31 2.06 -7.73
C PHE A 478 -2.94 2.99 -6.69
N GLU A 479 -2.50 2.87 -5.44
CA GLU A 479 -2.67 3.88 -4.42
C GLU A 479 -1.52 4.88 -4.55
N PHE A 480 -1.86 6.16 -4.62
CA PHE A 480 -0.88 7.24 -4.52
C PHE A 480 -0.32 7.23 -3.09
N LYS A 481 0.76 6.47 -2.87
CA LYS A 481 1.45 6.43 -1.58
C LYS A 481 1.93 7.85 -1.28
N ARG A 482 1.50 8.41 -0.15
CA ARG A 482 2.13 9.60 0.42
C ARG A 482 3.57 9.22 0.73
N HIS A 483 4.49 9.56 -0.17
CA HIS A 483 5.90 9.54 0.13
C HIS A 483 6.13 10.52 1.29
N GLY A 484 6.76 10.04 2.36
CA GLY A 484 7.07 10.84 3.52
C GLY A 484 7.82 12.10 3.11
N ASP A 485 7.45 13.20 3.75
CA ASP A 485 7.98 14.54 3.59
C ASP A 485 9.42 14.57 3.06
N ASN A 486 9.63 15.24 1.91
CA ASN A 486 10.91 15.74 1.36
C ASN A 486 11.43 15.11 0.05
N GLU A 487 10.60 14.47 -0.76
CA GLU A 487 10.93 14.16 -2.16
C GLU A 487 9.98 14.93 -3.11
N ASP A 488 10.55 15.85 -3.89
CA ASP A 488 9.83 16.62 -4.90
C ASP A 488 9.19 15.67 -5.93
N LEU A 489 7.85 15.59 -5.91
CA LEU A 489 6.94 14.71 -6.69
C LEU A 489 6.96 14.90 -8.23
N TRP A 490 8.11 15.18 -8.83
CA TRP A 490 8.28 15.11 -10.29
C TRP A 490 8.41 13.66 -10.76
#